data_AF-A0AA38NSX0-F1
#
_entry.id   AF-A0AA38NSX0-F1
#
_cell.length_a   1.000
_cell.length_b   1.000
_cell.length_c   1.000
_cell.angle_alpha   90.00
_cell.angle_beta   90.00
_cell.angle_gamma   90.00
#
_symmetry.space_group_name_H-M   'P 1'
#
loop_
_entity.id
_entity.type
_entity.pdbx_description
1 polymer ?
#
loop_
_entity_poly.entity_id
_entity_poly.type
_entity_poly.pdbx_seq_one_letter_code
_entity_poly.pdbx_strand_id
1 'polypeptide(L)'
;MLRITDIVGLLTRYKNRSVLPYDLSAFLYPSAFCKLIGKILSMKFNLQKASTVVAGLLSGSSVVQAQCPDFTTYSASPQGNPSNGTLGLPFMRPAPACRTFNSTAVEKVIDDMKARLKDPDVARLFENTFSNTLDTTVRYYNQTENLAFIITGDITAQWLRDTANQFAHYRSLLSIDPDLATLVKAVINNEARYITQYPYCGAFQPPPESGLAPSLNGYAVDVIVNPPVDNQTVFECKYEIDSLCGFLKLSTSYYNETKDDSILNDNWFSAIDQIIQVINNQSQGSWDENFNFISYYNWTGSAGSLSPAVNNGGNGEPKAYTGMVGTHHRPSDDLSTFAFLTPANAMLSVELTNLALMLDDAGQGADISQSAKEWSSRINESIWANTLVDDIFAYETNGYGGRYVMDDANVPSLLSLPYLGFLEKDNPSYVATRKLLLSRKNPYYASGQNFSGIGGPHIDAWNPWPMSQISAIFGTDVDEEILESLYLIVNNTDGLGLIHESVSIYNQSDFTRTWFAWANSYFAEMILDLAERKPGLIFNDPVGYVPGQ
;
A
#
# COMPACT_ATOMS: atom_id res chain seq x y z
N MET A 1 43.30 48.18 22.63
CA MET A 1 42.37 49.25 23.07
C MET A 1 41.00 48.58 23.24
N LEU A 2 40.40 48.53 24.43
CA LEU A 2 39.68 49.60 25.17
C LEU A 2 38.37 50.00 24.48
N ARG A 3 37.17 50.01 25.10
CA ARG A 3 36.58 49.33 26.30
C ARG A 3 35.03 49.50 26.17
N ILE A 4 34.19 48.51 26.47
CA ILE A 4 33.45 48.26 27.74
C ILE A 4 32.84 49.49 28.42
N THR A 5 31.51 49.44 28.70
CA THR A 5 30.71 49.83 29.91
C THR A 5 29.21 50.01 29.51
N ASP A 6 28.13 49.83 30.30
CA ASP A 6 27.79 49.17 31.60
C ASP A 6 26.24 49.31 31.83
N ILE A 7 25.48 48.54 32.64
CA ILE A 7 25.66 47.19 33.26
C ILE A 7 24.29 46.59 33.74
N VAL A 8 24.15 45.25 33.72
CA VAL A 8 23.44 44.28 34.61
C VAL A 8 22.25 44.68 35.55
N GLY A 9 21.24 43.80 35.72
CA GLY A 9 20.16 43.95 36.74
C GLY A 9 19.22 42.74 37.01
N LEU A 10 19.78 41.67 37.59
CA LEU A 10 19.24 40.36 38.02
C LEU A 10 17.98 40.22 38.94
N LEU A 11 17.17 39.19 38.65
CA LEU A 11 16.60 38.09 39.52
C LEU A 11 15.77 38.31 40.83
N THR A 12 14.64 37.55 40.89
CA THR A 12 13.90 37.02 42.09
C THR A 12 13.19 38.00 43.06
N ARG A 13 12.02 37.71 43.68
CA ARG A 13 11.54 36.44 44.29
C ARG A 13 10.00 36.43 44.57
N TYR A 14 9.43 35.24 44.78
CA TYR A 14 8.12 34.90 45.41
C TYR A 14 7.64 35.84 46.56
N LYS A 15 6.33 35.99 46.88
CA LYS A 15 5.45 34.94 47.46
C LYS A 15 3.97 35.38 47.71
N ASN A 16 3.07 34.40 47.92
CA ASN A 16 1.69 34.47 48.46
C ASN A 16 0.62 35.08 47.51
N ARG A 17 -0.67 34.69 47.54
CA ARG A 17 -1.46 33.86 48.49
C ARG A 17 -2.10 32.61 47.83
N SER A 18 -2.77 31.80 48.65
CA SER A 18 -3.24 30.43 48.40
C SER A 18 -4.76 30.25 48.61
N VAL A 19 -5.24 29.02 48.34
CA VAL A 19 -6.51 28.35 48.76
C VAL A 19 -7.59 28.19 47.66
N LEU A 20 -7.87 26.92 47.35
CA LEU A 20 -9.06 26.37 46.67
C LEU A 20 -10.16 26.07 47.72
N PRO A 21 -11.46 26.07 47.35
CA PRO A 21 -12.07 24.79 46.92
C PRO A 21 -13.13 24.89 45.79
N TYR A 22 -13.58 23.71 45.36
CA TYR A 22 -14.67 23.44 44.42
C TYR A 22 -16.03 24.08 44.78
N ASP A 23 -16.86 24.32 43.76
CA ASP A 23 -18.23 23.77 43.73
C ASP A 23 -18.72 23.56 42.27
N LEU A 24 -19.86 22.88 42.09
CA LEU A 24 -20.40 22.38 40.83
C LEU A 24 -21.22 23.41 40.02
N SER A 25 -21.26 23.22 38.70
CA SER A 25 -22.41 23.63 37.87
C SER A 25 -22.65 22.65 36.72
N ALA A 26 -23.52 21.66 36.94
CA ALA A 26 -24.01 20.75 35.90
C ALA A 26 -25.37 21.23 35.38
N PHE A 27 -25.53 21.31 34.05
CA PHE A 27 -26.82 21.66 33.43
C PHE A 27 -27.69 20.41 33.24
N LEU A 28 -28.84 20.36 33.92
CA LEU A 28 -29.90 19.38 33.69
C LEU A 28 -31.28 20.05 33.66
N TYR A 29 -31.94 19.97 32.51
CA TYR A 29 -33.41 19.95 32.39
C TYR A 29 -33.90 18.52 32.75
N PRO A 30 -35.22 18.25 32.99
CA PRO A 30 -36.38 19.08 32.65
C PRO A 30 -37.49 19.20 33.72
N SER A 31 -38.53 19.99 33.40
CA SER A 31 -39.88 19.91 33.99
C SER A 31 -40.92 19.94 32.86
N ALA A 32 -41.61 18.84 32.54
CA ALA A 32 -42.77 18.28 33.26
C ALA A 32 -44.11 18.98 32.93
N PHE A 33 -44.97 18.30 32.16
CA PHE A 33 -46.39 18.59 31.98
C PHE A 33 -47.18 17.27 32.01
N CYS A 34 -48.40 17.25 32.55
CA CYS A 34 -48.99 15.98 33.02
C CYS A 34 -50.54 15.93 32.93
N LYS A 35 -51.04 14.81 32.38
CA LYS A 35 -52.42 14.25 32.48
C LYS A 35 -53.62 15.07 31.97
N LEU A 36 -54.39 14.43 31.08
CA LEU A 36 -55.84 14.27 31.24
C LEU A 36 -56.25 12.82 30.89
N ILE A 37 -57.50 12.43 31.15
CA ILE A 37 -57.94 11.03 31.31
C ILE A 37 -59.12 10.71 30.37
N GLY A 38 -59.17 9.49 29.81
CA GLY A 38 -60.36 8.94 29.13
C GLY A 38 -60.31 7.42 28.92
N LYS A 39 -61.18 6.67 29.61
CA LYS A 39 -61.50 5.26 29.33
C LYS A 39 -62.89 5.18 28.70
N ILE A 40 -63.18 4.17 27.86
CA ILE A 40 -64.50 3.51 27.84
C ILE A 40 -64.49 2.11 27.18
N LEU A 41 -65.55 1.36 27.47
CA LEU A 41 -65.78 -0.08 27.44
C LEU A 41 -65.72 -0.84 26.09
N SER A 42 -65.22 -2.08 26.17
CA SER A 42 -65.83 -3.36 25.73
C SER A 42 -66.69 -3.45 24.47
N MET A 43 -66.37 -4.43 23.61
CA MET A 43 -67.38 -5.29 22.97
C MET A 43 -66.97 -6.77 22.96
N LYS A 44 -67.95 -7.67 23.09
CA LYS A 44 -67.78 -9.13 22.96
C LYS A 44 -68.20 -9.60 21.57
N PHE A 45 -67.52 -10.61 21.02
CA PHE A 45 -68.13 -11.55 20.07
C PHE A 45 -67.69 -12.98 20.36
N ASN A 46 -68.64 -13.92 20.25
CA ASN A 46 -68.38 -15.36 20.23
C ASN A 46 -68.44 -15.82 18.77
N LEU A 47 -67.59 -16.75 18.34
CA LEU A 47 -68.06 -18.11 18.01
C LEU A 47 -66.95 -19.17 17.91
N GLN A 48 -67.39 -20.40 18.12
CA GLN A 48 -66.70 -21.67 18.23
C GLN A 48 -65.88 -22.14 17.00
N LYS A 49 -64.97 -23.10 17.28
CA LYS A 49 -64.35 -24.11 16.36
C LYS A 49 -63.32 -23.54 15.35
N ALA A 50 -62.22 -24.24 15.04
CA ALA A 50 -61.83 -25.62 15.35
C ALA A 50 -60.32 -25.75 15.68
N SER A 51 -59.97 -26.63 16.62
CA SER A 51 -58.58 -26.99 16.88
C SER A 51 -58.08 -27.99 15.85
N THR A 52 -57.34 -27.51 14.84
CA THR A 52 -56.57 -28.36 13.93
C THR A 52 -55.10 -27.99 14.08
N VAL A 53 -54.30 -28.85 14.70
CA VAL A 53 -52.86 -28.63 14.87
C VAL A 53 -52.17 -28.92 13.55
N VAL A 54 -52.01 -27.88 12.72
CA VAL A 54 -51.04 -27.90 11.62
C VAL A 54 -49.70 -27.47 12.18
N ALA A 55 -48.89 -28.45 12.57
CA ALA A 55 -47.50 -28.23 12.96
C ALA A 55 -46.64 -27.90 11.72
N GLY A 56 -46.83 -26.70 11.18
CA GLY A 56 -45.96 -26.17 10.14
C GLY A 56 -44.57 -25.96 10.73
N LEU A 57 -43.61 -26.80 10.34
CA LEU A 57 -42.19 -26.49 10.51
C LEU A 57 -41.87 -25.31 9.60
N LEU A 58 -42.08 -24.10 10.12
CA LEU A 58 -41.28 -22.95 9.72
C LEU A 58 -39.85 -23.24 10.19
N SER A 59 -39.08 -23.92 9.33
CA SER A 59 -37.63 -23.94 9.38
C SER A 59 -37.13 -22.53 9.04
N GLY A 60 -37.39 -21.59 9.94
CA GLY A 60 -36.84 -20.25 9.92
C GLY A 60 -35.35 -20.38 10.19
N SER A 61 -34.58 -20.55 9.12
CA SER A 61 -33.13 -20.42 9.13
C SER A 61 -32.79 -18.99 9.51
N SER A 62 -32.78 -18.72 10.82
CA SER A 62 -32.24 -17.50 11.39
C SER A 62 -30.76 -17.46 11.04
N VAL A 63 -30.43 -16.78 9.93
CA VAL A 63 -29.06 -16.43 9.59
C VAL A 63 -28.58 -15.54 10.72
N VAL A 64 -27.89 -16.14 11.68
CA VAL A 64 -27.16 -15.42 12.72
C VAL A 64 -26.03 -14.71 11.97
N GLN A 65 -26.27 -13.45 11.62
CA GLN A 65 -25.28 -12.62 10.97
C GLN A 65 -24.06 -12.57 11.88
N ALA A 66 -22.94 -13.11 11.40
CA ALA A 66 -21.74 -13.29 12.20
C ALA A 66 -21.28 -11.92 12.71
N GLN A 67 -21.08 -11.80 14.03
CA GLN A 67 -20.47 -10.61 14.62
C GLN A 67 -18.97 -10.67 14.37
N CYS A 68 -18.59 -10.34 13.15
CA CYS A 68 -17.21 -10.31 12.71
C CYS A 68 -16.46 -9.16 13.41
N PRO A 69 -15.27 -9.43 13.97
CA PRO A 69 -14.48 -8.39 14.60
C PRO A 69 -13.95 -7.41 13.57
N ASP A 70 -13.77 -6.16 13.99
CA ASP A 70 -12.96 -5.18 13.27
C ASP A 70 -11.50 -5.65 13.20
N PHE A 71 -10.89 -5.69 12.01
CA PHE A 71 -9.57 -6.31 11.84
C PHE A 71 -8.42 -5.44 12.36
N THR A 72 -8.58 -4.11 12.41
CA THR A 72 -7.63 -3.22 13.09
C THR A 72 -7.52 -3.58 14.57
N THR A 73 -8.65 -3.86 15.23
CA THR A 73 -8.70 -4.32 16.63
C THR A 73 -8.24 -5.78 16.80
N TYR A 74 -8.60 -6.66 15.86
CA TYR A 74 -8.26 -8.10 15.89
C TYR A 74 -6.76 -8.36 15.71
N SER A 75 -6.12 -7.65 14.78
CA SER A 75 -4.68 -7.79 14.49
C SER A 75 -3.76 -7.35 15.65
N ALA A 76 -4.26 -6.50 16.56
CA ALA A 76 -3.48 -5.95 17.67
C ALA A 76 -3.27 -6.89 18.87
N SER A 77 -3.66 -8.17 18.78
CA SER A 77 -3.37 -9.17 19.81
C SER A 77 -3.43 -10.61 19.26
N PRO A 78 -2.68 -11.58 19.82
CA PRO A 78 -2.73 -12.99 19.39
C PRO A 78 -4.13 -13.61 19.51
N GLN A 79 -4.67 -14.14 18.41
CA GLN A 79 -6.07 -14.61 18.35
C GLN A 79 -6.23 -16.14 18.43
N GLY A 80 -5.56 -16.87 17.53
CA GLY A 80 -5.66 -18.32 17.44
C GLY A 80 -4.53 -19.09 18.14
N ASN A 81 -4.59 -20.41 18.06
CA ASN A 81 -3.58 -21.29 18.66
C ASN A 81 -2.16 -21.00 18.10
N PRO A 82 -1.12 -21.11 18.95
CA PRO A 82 0.27 -20.95 18.53
C PRO A 82 0.68 -22.00 17.50
N SER A 83 1.74 -21.72 16.75
CA SER A 83 2.45 -22.68 15.91
C SER A 83 3.22 -23.71 16.78
N ASN A 84 3.69 -24.80 16.16
CA ASN A 84 4.55 -25.79 16.81
C ASN A 84 6.05 -25.43 16.75
N GLY A 85 6.38 -24.21 16.30
CA GLY A 85 7.75 -23.70 16.18
C GLY A 85 8.31 -23.14 17.49
N THR A 86 9.38 -22.36 17.39
CA THR A 86 10.09 -21.80 18.57
C THR A 86 9.51 -20.46 19.02
N LEU A 87 8.97 -19.68 18.08
CA LEU A 87 8.27 -18.42 18.36
C LEU A 87 6.81 -18.69 18.75
N GLY A 88 6.22 -19.75 18.19
CA GLY A 88 4.85 -20.17 18.48
C GLY A 88 3.81 -19.20 17.93
N LEU A 89 4.02 -18.68 16.71
CA LEU A 89 3.20 -17.61 16.14
C LEU A 89 1.69 -17.98 16.12
N PRO A 90 0.78 -17.06 16.46
CA PRO A 90 -0.65 -17.32 16.53
C PRO A 90 -1.28 -17.39 15.13
N PHE A 91 -2.40 -18.11 15.00
CA PHE A 91 -3.25 -18.02 13.81
C PHE A 91 -4.04 -16.70 13.82
N MET A 92 -3.93 -15.91 12.74
CA MET A 92 -4.45 -14.54 12.64
C MET A 92 -5.43 -14.32 11.48
N ARG A 93 -5.81 -15.37 10.74
CA ARG A 93 -6.86 -15.26 9.73
C ARG A 93 -8.24 -15.13 10.40
N PRO A 94 -9.17 -14.31 9.87
CA PRO A 94 -10.56 -14.31 10.32
C PRO A 94 -11.21 -15.70 10.24
N ALA A 95 -12.19 -15.94 11.11
CA ALA A 95 -13.07 -17.09 11.00
C ALA A 95 -13.73 -17.11 9.59
N PRO A 96 -13.96 -18.28 8.95
CA PRO A 96 -14.37 -18.33 7.54
C PRO A 96 -15.63 -17.52 7.17
N ALA A 97 -16.60 -17.40 8.09
CA ALA A 97 -17.81 -16.58 7.91
C ALA A 97 -17.57 -15.05 7.97
N CYS A 98 -16.32 -14.62 8.17
CA CYS A 98 -15.88 -13.23 8.33
C CYS A 98 -14.75 -12.84 7.37
N ARG A 99 -14.38 -13.73 6.44
CA ARG A 99 -13.42 -13.42 5.36
C ARG A 99 -14.13 -12.61 4.29
N THR A 100 -13.54 -11.50 3.84
CA THR A 100 -14.19 -10.59 2.88
C THR A 100 -14.37 -11.20 1.48
N PHE A 101 -13.51 -12.13 1.10
CA PHE A 101 -13.57 -12.93 -0.12
C PHE A 101 -13.00 -14.33 0.17
N ASN A 102 -13.38 -15.34 -0.62
CA ASN A 102 -12.86 -16.71 -0.49
C ASN A 102 -12.49 -17.23 -1.88
N SER A 103 -11.27 -17.75 -2.04
CA SER A 103 -10.79 -18.41 -3.27
C SER A 103 -10.41 -19.86 -2.93
N THR A 104 -10.84 -20.81 -3.75
CA THR A 104 -10.51 -22.24 -3.51
C THR A 104 -9.06 -22.54 -3.89
N ALA A 105 -8.53 -21.85 -4.90
CA ALA A 105 -7.11 -21.93 -5.24
C ALA A 105 -6.22 -21.40 -4.11
N VAL A 106 -6.60 -20.29 -3.47
CA VAL A 106 -5.85 -19.70 -2.35
C VAL A 106 -5.79 -20.62 -1.13
N GLU A 107 -6.91 -21.26 -0.72
CA GLU A 107 -6.86 -22.24 0.39
C GLU A 107 -5.99 -23.46 0.03
N LYS A 108 -6.01 -23.92 -1.24
CA LYS A 108 -5.13 -25.02 -1.68
C LYS A 108 -3.65 -24.64 -1.59
N VAL A 109 -3.25 -23.44 -2.04
CA VAL A 109 -1.86 -22.97 -1.94
C VAL A 109 -1.40 -22.90 -0.49
N ILE A 110 -2.28 -22.44 0.42
CA ILE A 110 -2.01 -22.42 1.86
C ILE A 110 -1.70 -23.84 2.38
N ASP A 111 -2.56 -24.82 2.11
CA ASP A 111 -2.36 -26.19 2.60
C ASP A 111 -1.16 -26.91 1.95
N ASP A 112 -0.93 -26.73 0.64
CA ASP A 112 0.27 -27.25 -0.05
C ASP A 112 1.56 -26.70 0.58
N MET A 113 1.62 -25.38 0.81
CA MET A 113 2.80 -24.71 1.38
C MET A 113 3.01 -25.11 2.85
N LYS A 114 1.96 -25.14 3.68
CA LYS A 114 2.03 -25.59 5.08
C LYS A 114 2.49 -27.05 5.21
N ALA A 115 2.17 -27.91 4.25
CA ALA A 115 2.60 -29.30 4.24
C ALA A 115 4.11 -29.47 3.90
N ARG A 116 4.71 -28.49 3.21
CA ARG A 116 6.09 -28.59 2.69
C ARG A 116 7.11 -27.72 3.42
N LEU A 117 6.71 -26.57 3.96
CA LEU A 117 7.58 -25.68 4.75
C LEU A 117 8.15 -26.41 5.98
N LYS A 118 9.46 -26.30 6.19
CA LYS A 118 10.20 -27.03 7.25
C LYS A 118 10.10 -26.37 8.62
N ASP A 119 9.83 -25.07 8.65
CA ASP A 119 9.72 -24.27 9.86
C ASP A 119 8.23 -23.96 10.14
N PRO A 120 7.65 -24.41 11.27
CA PRO A 120 6.25 -24.19 11.58
C PRO A 120 5.87 -22.71 11.82
N ASP A 121 6.82 -21.85 12.22
CA ASP A 121 6.57 -20.42 12.37
C ASP A 121 6.55 -19.73 11.01
N VAL A 122 7.44 -20.09 10.08
CA VAL A 122 7.38 -19.62 8.68
C VAL A 122 6.10 -20.12 8.01
N ALA A 123 5.70 -21.37 8.23
CA ALA A 123 4.44 -21.93 7.72
C ALA A 123 3.21 -21.20 8.27
N ARG A 124 3.23 -20.83 9.56
CA ARG A 124 2.18 -20.01 10.18
C ARG A 124 2.15 -18.59 9.61
N LEU A 125 3.30 -17.95 9.49
CA LEU A 125 3.39 -16.58 8.98
C LEU A 125 2.92 -16.53 7.52
N PHE A 126 3.30 -17.50 6.69
CA PHE A 126 2.75 -17.66 5.34
C PHE A 126 1.22 -17.85 5.35
N GLU A 127 0.68 -18.75 6.20
CA GLU A 127 -0.77 -18.95 6.32
C GLU A 127 -1.53 -17.67 6.71
N ASN A 128 -0.98 -16.88 7.64
CA ASN A 128 -1.61 -15.63 8.08
C ASN A 128 -1.52 -14.51 7.03
N THR A 129 -0.46 -14.49 6.23
CA THR A 129 -0.13 -13.38 5.32
C THR A 129 -0.64 -13.59 3.89
N PHE A 130 -0.51 -14.80 3.35
CA PHE A 130 -0.85 -15.11 1.96
C PHE A 130 -2.30 -14.79 1.59
N SER A 131 -3.27 -15.03 2.48
CA SER A 131 -4.68 -14.69 2.25
C SER A 131 -5.10 -13.33 2.81
N ASN A 132 -4.21 -12.53 3.43
CA ASN A 132 -4.64 -11.40 4.26
C ASN A 132 -5.46 -10.36 3.49
N THR A 133 -5.12 -10.08 2.22
CA THR A 133 -5.92 -9.29 1.27
C THR A 133 -7.35 -9.83 1.18
N LEU A 134 -7.54 -11.04 0.66
CA LEU A 134 -8.87 -11.61 0.42
C LEU A 134 -9.65 -11.82 1.72
N ASP A 135 -8.97 -12.18 2.80
CA ASP A 135 -9.56 -12.35 4.13
C ASP A 135 -10.09 -11.02 4.72
N THR A 136 -9.49 -9.86 4.42
CA THR A 136 -9.73 -8.63 5.19
C THR A 136 -10.00 -7.33 4.40
N THR A 137 -9.44 -7.15 3.19
CA THR A 137 -9.43 -5.86 2.49
C THR A 137 -10.45 -5.70 1.36
N VAL A 138 -11.17 -6.75 0.98
CA VAL A 138 -12.20 -6.68 -0.08
C VAL A 138 -13.47 -6.02 0.47
N ARG A 139 -13.41 -4.68 0.61
CA ARG A 139 -14.38 -3.91 1.39
C ARG A 139 -15.72 -3.71 0.66
N TYR A 140 -15.71 -3.79 -0.67
CA TYR A 140 -16.91 -3.93 -1.50
C TYR A 140 -16.55 -4.71 -2.78
N TYR A 141 -17.47 -5.55 -3.25
CA TYR A 141 -17.37 -6.25 -4.52
C TYR A 141 -18.78 -6.49 -5.09
N ASN A 142 -18.99 -6.11 -6.35
CA ASN A 142 -20.21 -6.37 -7.10
C ASN A 142 -19.86 -6.84 -8.52
N GLN A 143 -20.00 -8.15 -8.73
CA GLN A 143 -19.77 -8.82 -10.02
C GLN A 143 -20.68 -8.31 -11.15
N THR A 144 -21.89 -7.82 -10.85
CA THR A 144 -22.85 -7.37 -11.87
C THR A 144 -22.53 -5.97 -12.39
N GLU A 145 -22.01 -5.10 -11.51
CA GLU A 145 -21.54 -3.75 -11.87
C GLU A 145 -20.06 -3.75 -12.30
N ASN A 146 -19.37 -4.88 -12.16
CA ASN A 146 -17.93 -5.04 -12.37
C ASN A 146 -17.11 -4.03 -11.55
N LEU A 147 -17.43 -3.89 -10.26
CA LEU A 147 -16.77 -2.97 -9.34
C LEU A 147 -16.26 -3.70 -8.09
N ALA A 148 -15.02 -3.41 -7.70
CA ALA A 148 -14.45 -3.79 -6.42
C ALA A 148 -13.73 -2.60 -5.78
N PHE A 149 -13.69 -2.58 -4.44
CA PHE A 149 -13.00 -1.58 -3.64
C PHE A 149 -12.14 -2.28 -2.59
N ILE A 150 -10.83 -2.06 -2.67
CA ILE A 150 -9.81 -2.73 -1.87
C ILE A 150 -9.16 -1.70 -0.94
N ILE A 151 -9.15 -1.96 0.37
CA ILE A 151 -8.54 -1.04 1.35
C ILE A 151 -7.08 -1.41 1.65
N THR A 152 -6.23 -0.46 2.07
CA THR A 152 -4.82 -0.77 2.41
C THR A 152 -4.69 -1.67 3.65
N GLY A 153 -5.70 -1.63 4.52
CA GLY A 153 -5.81 -2.37 5.75
C GLY A 153 -6.54 -1.52 6.78
N ASP A 154 -5.80 -1.09 7.81
CA ASP A 154 -6.25 -0.16 8.85
C ASP A 154 -6.80 1.19 8.33
N ILE A 155 -6.42 1.64 7.13
CA ILE A 155 -6.97 2.83 6.46
C ILE A 155 -8.09 2.42 5.50
N THR A 156 -9.30 2.95 5.68
CA THR A 156 -10.47 2.68 4.81
C THR A 156 -10.45 3.57 3.56
N ALA A 157 -9.47 3.35 2.68
CA ALA A 157 -9.32 3.95 1.35
C ALA A 157 -8.49 3.03 0.43
N GLN A 158 -8.64 3.18 -0.89
CA GLN A 158 -7.92 2.38 -1.89
C GLN A 158 -6.72 3.15 -2.47
N TRP A 159 -5.51 2.64 -2.30
CA TRP A 159 -4.33 3.08 -3.04
C TRP A 159 -4.11 2.18 -4.26
N LEU A 160 -3.77 2.77 -5.41
CA LEU A 160 -3.46 2.04 -6.64
C LEU A 160 -2.20 1.16 -6.46
N ARG A 161 -1.14 1.71 -5.84
CA ARG A 161 0.09 0.99 -5.46
C ARG A 161 -0.20 -0.22 -4.57
N ASP A 162 -0.85 0.02 -3.43
CA ASP A 162 -1.16 -1.03 -2.46
C ASP A 162 -2.01 -2.13 -3.07
N THR A 163 -3.02 -1.78 -3.89
CA THR A 163 -3.92 -2.75 -4.50
C THR A 163 -3.19 -3.66 -5.49
N ALA A 164 -2.35 -3.09 -6.36
CA ALA A 164 -1.55 -3.86 -7.30
C ALA A 164 -0.58 -4.83 -6.61
N ASN A 165 -0.01 -4.43 -5.47
CA ASN A 165 0.90 -5.28 -4.70
C ASN A 165 0.17 -6.23 -3.71
N GLN A 166 -1.06 -5.92 -3.30
CA GLN A 166 -1.95 -6.80 -2.53
C GLN A 166 -2.46 -8.01 -3.32
N PHE A 167 -2.36 -7.97 -4.65
CA PHE A 167 -2.80 -9.04 -5.56
C PHE A 167 -1.66 -9.69 -6.38
N ALA A 168 -0.44 -9.16 -6.33
CA ALA A 168 0.69 -9.61 -7.17
C ALA A 168 0.99 -11.10 -7.01
N HIS A 169 0.96 -11.62 -5.78
CA HIS A 169 1.22 -13.02 -5.43
C HIS A 169 0.08 -13.99 -5.78
N TYR A 170 -1.08 -13.48 -6.21
CA TYR A 170 -2.19 -14.31 -6.69
C TYR A 170 -2.19 -14.54 -8.22
N ARG A 171 -1.29 -13.89 -8.97
CA ARG A 171 -1.38 -13.82 -10.46
C ARG A 171 -1.58 -15.16 -11.16
N SER A 172 -0.79 -16.19 -10.84
CA SER A 172 -0.88 -17.50 -11.50
C SER A 172 -2.17 -18.26 -11.18
N LEU A 173 -2.88 -17.86 -10.12
CA LEU A 173 -4.18 -18.43 -9.75
C LEU A 173 -5.34 -17.87 -10.60
N LEU A 174 -5.17 -16.72 -11.26
CA LEU A 174 -6.21 -16.10 -12.07
C LEU A 174 -6.61 -16.97 -13.28
N SER A 175 -5.69 -17.82 -13.75
CA SER A 175 -5.92 -18.81 -14.82
C SER A 175 -6.80 -20.00 -14.38
N ILE A 176 -6.91 -20.27 -13.07
CA ILE A 176 -7.57 -21.47 -12.50
C ILE A 176 -8.69 -21.17 -11.48
N ASP A 177 -8.83 -19.93 -11.00
CA ASP A 177 -9.88 -19.47 -10.10
C ASP A 177 -10.68 -18.32 -10.75
N PRO A 178 -11.77 -18.62 -11.49
CA PRO A 178 -12.54 -17.62 -12.24
C PRO A 178 -13.22 -16.56 -11.37
N ASP A 179 -13.54 -16.89 -10.11
CA ASP A 179 -14.14 -15.93 -9.18
C ASP A 179 -13.08 -14.90 -8.73
N LEU A 180 -11.86 -15.35 -8.42
CA LEU A 180 -10.73 -14.48 -8.12
C LEU A 180 -10.31 -13.62 -9.33
N ALA A 181 -10.32 -14.20 -10.54
CA ALA A 181 -10.12 -13.45 -11.77
C ALA A 181 -11.20 -12.36 -11.97
N THR A 182 -12.47 -12.68 -11.69
CA THR A 182 -13.55 -11.69 -11.80
C THR A 182 -13.46 -10.58 -10.75
N LEU A 183 -12.94 -10.87 -9.54
CA LEU A 183 -12.61 -9.85 -8.55
C LEU A 183 -11.53 -8.89 -9.07
N VAL A 184 -10.40 -9.40 -9.60
CA VAL A 184 -9.32 -8.56 -10.14
C VAL A 184 -9.80 -7.70 -11.33
N LYS A 185 -10.63 -8.27 -12.21
CA LYS A 185 -11.27 -7.52 -13.30
C LYS A 185 -12.12 -6.35 -12.81
N ALA A 186 -12.85 -6.56 -11.71
CA ALA A 186 -13.68 -5.55 -11.07
C ALA A 186 -12.86 -4.47 -10.32
N VAL A 187 -11.65 -4.80 -9.86
CA VAL A 187 -10.67 -3.81 -9.37
C VAL A 187 -10.18 -2.94 -10.52
N ILE A 188 -9.65 -3.55 -11.59
CA ILE A 188 -9.10 -2.82 -12.76
C ILE A 188 -10.15 -1.86 -13.34
N ASN A 189 -11.40 -2.30 -13.48
CA ASN A 189 -12.48 -1.43 -13.98
C ASN A 189 -12.81 -0.27 -13.02
N ASN A 190 -12.69 -0.43 -11.70
CA ASN A 190 -12.89 0.67 -10.77
C ASN A 190 -11.69 1.64 -10.77
N GLU A 191 -10.47 1.14 -10.84
CA GLU A 191 -9.24 1.95 -10.94
C GLU A 191 -9.18 2.78 -12.23
N ALA A 192 -9.65 2.22 -13.35
CA ALA A 192 -9.79 2.96 -14.60
C ALA A 192 -10.72 4.20 -14.45
N ARG A 193 -11.80 4.11 -13.66
CA ARG A 193 -12.71 5.25 -13.36
C ARG A 193 -12.00 6.32 -12.55
N TYR A 194 -11.16 5.93 -11.61
CA TYR A 194 -10.39 6.85 -10.77
C TYR A 194 -9.34 7.61 -11.58
N ILE A 195 -8.50 6.88 -12.34
CA ILE A 195 -7.39 7.43 -13.13
C ILE A 195 -7.92 8.32 -14.27
N THR A 196 -9.02 7.95 -14.92
CA THR A 196 -9.65 8.78 -15.98
C THR A 196 -10.07 10.17 -15.48
N GLN A 197 -10.39 10.32 -14.19
CA GLN A 197 -10.82 11.60 -13.60
C GLN A 197 -9.67 12.34 -12.90
N TYR A 198 -8.77 11.60 -12.25
CA TYR A 198 -7.79 12.15 -11.30
C TYR A 198 -6.42 11.45 -11.42
N PRO A 199 -5.73 11.52 -12.58
CA PRO A 199 -4.50 10.75 -12.86
C PRO A 199 -3.25 11.25 -12.11
N TYR A 200 -3.39 12.24 -11.23
CA TYR A 200 -2.34 12.73 -10.33
C TYR A 200 -2.54 12.29 -8.87
N CYS A 201 -3.50 11.42 -8.58
CA CYS A 201 -3.82 10.99 -7.22
C CYS A 201 -3.61 9.48 -7.06
N GLY A 202 -2.92 9.06 -5.99
CA GLY A 202 -2.75 7.64 -5.67
C GLY A 202 -3.91 6.99 -4.91
N ALA A 203 -4.71 7.77 -4.17
CA ALA A 203 -5.62 7.25 -3.14
C ALA A 203 -7.08 7.71 -3.29
N PHE A 204 -8.02 6.77 -3.20
CA PHE A 204 -9.42 6.96 -3.57
C PHE A 204 -10.43 6.49 -2.52
N GLN A 205 -11.59 7.17 -2.53
CA GLN A 205 -12.76 6.90 -1.71
C GLN A 205 -13.57 5.73 -2.28
N PRO A 206 -14.46 5.09 -1.49
CA PRO A 206 -15.34 4.05 -1.99
C PRO A 206 -16.15 4.51 -3.21
N PRO A 207 -16.36 3.65 -4.23
CA PRO A 207 -17.19 4.00 -5.38
C PRO A 207 -18.64 4.25 -4.91
N PRO A 208 -19.37 5.24 -5.48
CA PRO A 208 -20.72 5.58 -4.99
C PRO A 208 -21.70 4.41 -4.99
N GLU A 209 -21.53 3.45 -5.89
CA GLU A 209 -22.30 2.21 -5.98
C GLU A 209 -22.18 1.30 -4.73
N SER A 210 -21.12 1.48 -3.93
CA SER A 210 -20.92 0.73 -2.69
C SER A 210 -21.83 1.15 -1.53
N GLY A 211 -22.39 2.37 -1.58
CA GLY A 211 -23.12 2.97 -0.46
C GLY A 211 -22.28 3.21 0.81
N LEU A 212 -20.96 3.00 0.75
CA LEU A 212 -20.03 3.31 1.84
C LEU A 212 -19.79 4.82 1.89
N ALA A 213 -19.61 5.37 3.10
CA ALA A 213 -19.28 6.78 3.27
C ALA A 213 -17.79 7.04 2.96
N PRO A 214 -17.44 8.17 2.31
CA PRO A 214 -16.06 8.64 2.20
C PRO A 214 -15.39 8.81 3.57
N SER A 215 -14.12 8.43 3.65
CA SER A 215 -13.28 8.54 4.85
C SER A 215 -12.57 9.90 4.88
N LEU A 216 -12.50 10.54 6.04
CA LEU A 216 -11.72 11.79 6.20
C LEU A 216 -10.23 11.47 6.36
N ASN A 217 -9.41 11.88 5.40
CA ASN A 217 -7.97 11.94 5.56
C ASN A 217 -7.56 13.26 6.24
N GLY A 218 -6.89 13.20 7.39
CA GLY A 218 -6.36 14.37 8.09
C GLY A 218 -5.20 15.07 7.35
N TYR A 219 -4.41 14.34 6.56
CA TYR A 219 -3.29 14.89 5.80
C TYR A 219 -3.73 15.61 4.52
N ALA A 220 -4.92 15.33 4.00
CA ALA A 220 -5.54 16.07 2.89
C ALA A 220 -6.30 17.35 3.34
N VAL A 221 -6.49 17.57 4.65
CA VAL A 221 -7.16 18.78 5.17
C VAL A 221 -6.27 20.00 4.93
N ASP A 222 -6.89 21.09 4.44
CA ASP A 222 -6.23 22.36 4.12
C ASP A 222 -5.02 22.24 3.16
N VAL A 223 -4.99 21.19 2.34
CA VAL A 223 -4.07 21.03 1.21
C VAL A 223 -4.67 21.67 -0.05
N ILE A 224 -3.84 22.41 -0.78
CA ILE A 224 -4.16 22.95 -2.10
C ILE A 224 -3.54 22.02 -3.15
N VAL A 225 -4.37 21.56 -4.09
CA VAL A 225 -3.95 20.75 -5.23
C VAL A 225 -4.46 21.40 -6.52
N ASN A 226 -3.61 21.43 -7.55
CA ASN A 226 -3.99 21.79 -8.91
C ASN A 226 -3.42 20.74 -9.87
N PRO A 227 -4.21 20.10 -10.76
CA PRO A 227 -5.65 20.29 -10.95
C PRO A 227 -6.48 20.01 -9.68
N PRO A 228 -7.59 20.72 -9.45
CA PRO A 228 -8.40 20.56 -8.24
C PRO A 228 -9.13 19.22 -8.24
N VAL A 229 -9.34 18.66 -7.04
CA VAL A 229 -9.92 17.33 -6.82
C VAL A 229 -11.26 17.39 -6.10
N ASP A 230 -12.09 16.36 -6.25
CA ASP A 230 -13.26 16.14 -5.41
C ASP A 230 -12.94 15.14 -4.30
N ASN A 231 -12.95 15.61 -3.05
CA ASN A 231 -12.69 14.81 -1.85
C ASN A 231 -13.82 13.78 -1.55
N GLN A 232 -14.91 13.75 -2.33
CA GLN A 232 -15.87 12.63 -2.32
C GLN A 232 -15.40 11.44 -3.16
N THR A 233 -14.48 11.65 -4.10
CA THR A 233 -13.87 10.60 -4.95
C THR A 233 -12.43 10.31 -4.56
N VAL A 234 -11.65 11.34 -4.20
CA VAL A 234 -10.24 11.25 -3.83
C VAL A 234 -10.08 11.23 -2.30
N PHE A 235 -9.26 10.32 -1.79
CA PHE A 235 -8.88 10.26 -0.37
C PHE A 235 -7.58 11.04 -0.12
N GLU A 236 -6.61 10.93 -1.02
CA GLU A 236 -5.41 11.76 -1.04
C GLU A 236 -4.90 11.93 -2.48
N CYS A 237 -4.57 13.17 -2.86
CA CYS A 237 -4.01 13.46 -4.19
C CYS A 237 -2.52 13.78 -4.12
N LYS A 238 -1.72 12.88 -3.55
CA LYS A 238 -0.28 12.89 -3.77
C LYS A 238 0.01 12.24 -5.13
N TYR A 239 0.83 12.93 -5.92
CA TYR A 239 1.27 12.41 -7.21
C TYR A 239 2.51 11.54 -7.06
N GLU A 240 2.31 10.25 -7.32
CA GLU A 240 3.29 9.17 -7.36
C GLU A 240 3.27 8.49 -8.73
N ILE A 241 4.46 8.23 -9.30
CA ILE A 241 4.60 7.45 -10.55
C ILE A 241 4.19 5.99 -10.32
N ASP A 242 4.56 5.40 -9.17
CA ASP A 242 4.28 4.02 -8.81
C ASP A 242 2.78 3.70 -8.69
N SER A 243 1.95 4.65 -8.24
CA SER A 243 0.49 4.49 -8.25
C SER A 243 -0.07 4.24 -9.66
N LEU A 244 0.44 4.94 -10.69
CA LEU A 244 0.05 4.67 -12.08
C LEU A 244 0.66 3.36 -12.61
N CYS A 245 1.89 3.02 -12.17
CA CYS A 245 2.52 1.75 -12.51
C CYS A 245 1.79 0.55 -11.91
N GLY A 246 1.16 0.70 -10.73
CA GLY A 246 0.34 -0.33 -10.10
C GLY A 246 -0.84 -0.76 -10.98
N PHE A 247 -1.57 0.20 -11.55
CA PHE A 247 -2.66 -0.08 -12.49
C PHE A 247 -2.18 -0.78 -13.78
N LEU A 248 -1.01 -0.41 -14.30
CA LEU A 248 -0.37 -1.09 -15.44
C LEU A 248 0.02 -2.53 -15.10
N LYS A 249 0.72 -2.73 -13.97
CA LYS A 249 1.12 -4.04 -13.42
C LYS A 249 -0.08 -4.96 -13.25
N LEU A 250 -1.15 -4.45 -12.64
CA LEU A 250 -2.38 -5.22 -12.40
C LEU A 250 -3.09 -5.59 -13.71
N SER A 251 -3.23 -4.63 -14.64
CA SER A 251 -3.84 -4.86 -15.96
C SER A 251 -3.08 -5.90 -16.79
N THR A 252 -1.76 -5.76 -16.88
CA THR A 252 -0.90 -6.65 -17.69
C THR A 252 -0.76 -8.04 -17.07
N SER A 253 -0.64 -8.13 -15.74
CA SER A 253 -0.64 -9.40 -15.00
C SER A 253 -1.97 -10.14 -15.18
N TYR A 254 -3.11 -9.44 -15.07
CA TYR A 254 -4.43 -10.02 -15.32
C TYR A 254 -4.56 -10.58 -16.74
N TYR A 255 -4.21 -9.79 -17.77
CA TYR A 255 -4.29 -10.24 -19.16
C TYR A 255 -3.35 -11.41 -19.45
N ASN A 256 -2.12 -11.38 -18.95
CA ASN A 256 -1.14 -12.44 -19.24
C ASN A 256 -1.57 -13.81 -18.70
N GLU A 257 -2.23 -13.84 -17.56
CA GLU A 257 -2.67 -15.07 -16.89
C GLU A 257 -4.04 -15.57 -17.37
N THR A 258 -4.96 -14.65 -17.72
CA THR A 258 -6.35 -15.01 -18.11
C THR A 258 -6.61 -15.01 -19.62
N LYS A 259 -5.87 -14.19 -20.38
CA LYS A 259 -6.12 -13.81 -21.77
C LYS A 259 -7.53 -13.25 -22.04
N ASP A 260 -8.18 -12.68 -21.01
CA ASP A 260 -9.42 -11.91 -21.15
C ASP A 260 -9.08 -10.46 -21.56
N ASP A 261 -9.24 -10.15 -22.84
CA ASP A 261 -9.00 -8.82 -23.41
C ASP A 261 -10.13 -7.82 -23.13
N SER A 262 -11.25 -8.23 -22.50
CA SER A 262 -12.38 -7.34 -22.26
C SER A 262 -12.19 -6.34 -21.11
N ILE A 263 -11.02 -6.36 -20.44
CA ILE A 263 -10.53 -5.19 -19.67
C ILE A 263 -10.18 -4.01 -20.58
N LEU A 264 -9.81 -4.25 -21.84
CA LEU A 264 -9.42 -3.23 -22.84
C LEU A 264 -10.68 -2.55 -23.43
N ASN A 265 -11.43 -1.86 -22.57
CA ASN A 265 -12.64 -1.12 -22.93
C ASN A 265 -12.43 0.40 -22.84
N ASP A 266 -13.43 1.19 -23.26
CA ASP A 266 -13.37 2.66 -23.33
C ASP A 266 -12.89 3.33 -22.02
N ASN A 267 -13.26 2.81 -20.84
CA ASN A 267 -12.80 3.35 -19.55
C ASN A 267 -11.30 3.09 -19.34
N TRP A 268 -10.85 1.89 -19.70
CA TRP A 268 -9.44 1.49 -19.55
C TRP A 268 -8.55 2.26 -20.53
N PHE A 269 -8.96 2.40 -21.79
CA PHE A 269 -8.24 3.24 -22.77
C PHE A 269 -8.22 4.72 -22.32
N SER A 270 -9.32 5.25 -21.78
CA SER A 270 -9.35 6.61 -21.20
C SER A 270 -8.36 6.79 -20.05
N ALA A 271 -8.20 5.79 -19.19
CA ALA A 271 -7.21 5.80 -18.11
C ALA A 271 -5.76 5.77 -18.65
N ILE A 272 -5.50 4.96 -19.67
CA ILE A 272 -4.17 4.90 -20.31
C ILE A 272 -3.82 6.20 -21.04
N ASP A 273 -4.77 6.83 -21.74
CA ASP A 273 -4.58 8.15 -22.35
C ASP A 273 -4.21 9.21 -21.30
N GLN A 274 -4.85 9.18 -20.12
CA GLN A 274 -4.47 10.04 -19.00
C GLN A 274 -3.09 9.72 -18.42
N ILE A 275 -2.70 8.45 -18.30
CA ILE A 275 -1.35 8.04 -17.87
C ILE A 275 -0.29 8.56 -18.86
N ILE A 276 -0.50 8.36 -20.17
CA ILE A 276 0.39 8.89 -21.22
C ILE A 276 0.43 10.43 -21.18
N GLN A 277 -0.69 11.11 -20.92
CA GLN A 277 -0.72 12.56 -20.74
C GLN A 277 0.10 13.02 -19.51
N VAL A 278 0.01 12.32 -18.38
CA VAL A 278 0.83 12.60 -17.17
C VAL A 278 2.32 12.40 -17.45
N ILE A 279 2.71 11.31 -18.13
CA ILE A 279 4.10 11.03 -18.54
C ILE A 279 4.65 12.17 -19.42
N ASN A 280 3.88 12.60 -20.43
CA ASN A 280 4.26 13.74 -21.29
C ASN A 280 4.41 15.04 -20.49
N ASN A 281 3.45 15.36 -19.61
CA ASN A 281 3.48 16.56 -18.78
C ASN A 281 4.67 16.58 -17.81
N GLN A 282 4.93 15.47 -17.12
CA GLN A 282 5.86 15.44 -15.99
C GLN A 282 7.31 15.13 -16.35
N SER A 283 7.57 14.74 -17.60
CA SER A 283 8.91 14.71 -18.19
C SER A 283 9.44 16.08 -18.63
N GLN A 284 8.59 17.12 -18.68
CA GLN A 284 9.04 18.47 -19.02
C GLN A 284 9.94 19.06 -17.92
N GLY A 285 10.98 19.80 -18.32
CA GLY A 285 11.75 20.62 -17.38
C GLY A 285 10.91 21.76 -16.79
N SER A 286 11.32 22.32 -15.65
CA SER A 286 10.58 23.42 -14.99
C SER A 286 10.63 24.76 -15.75
N TRP A 287 11.39 24.87 -16.83
CA TRP A 287 11.57 26.09 -17.62
C TRP A 287 11.54 25.78 -19.12
N ASP A 288 10.88 26.62 -19.91
CA ASP A 288 11.02 26.62 -21.38
C ASP A 288 12.25 27.42 -21.86
N GLU A 289 12.51 27.43 -23.16
CA GLU A 289 13.61 28.19 -23.79
C GLU A 289 13.54 29.72 -23.56
N ASN A 290 12.39 30.23 -23.11
CA ASN A 290 12.13 31.66 -22.84
C ASN A 290 12.10 31.98 -21.33
N PHE A 291 12.42 31.01 -20.45
CA PHE A 291 12.29 31.11 -19.00
C PHE A 291 10.86 31.30 -18.47
N ASN A 292 9.84 30.84 -19.21
CA ASN A 292 8.51 30.61 -18.65
C ASN A 292 8.56 29.37 -17.73
N PHE A 293 7.95 29.48 -16.54
CA PHE A 293 7.90 28.36 -15.60
C PHE A 293 6.80 27.35 -15.98
N ILE A 294 7.14 26.08 -16.10
CA ILE A 294 6.24 25.00 -16.50
C ILE A 294 5.68 24.30 -15.25
N SER A 295 4.35 24.25 -15.12
CA SER A 295 3.62 23.56 -14.04
C SER A 295 2.36 22.90 -14.59
N TYR A 296 2.28 21.57 -14.50
CA TYR A 296 1.08 20.79 -14.83
C TYR A 296 0.38 20.19 -13.61
N TYR A 297 1.09 20.10 -12.49
CA TYR A 297 0.57 19.69 -11.19
C TYR A 297 1.31 20.47 -10.09
N ASN A 298 0.58 20.91 -9.07
CA ASN A 298 1.15 21.41 -7.83
C ASN A 298 0.32 20.95 -6.62
N TRP A 299 1.00 20.80 -5.49
CA TRP A 299 0.47 20.30 -4.23
C TRP A 299 1.17 21.00 -3.08
N THR A 300 0.41 21.50 -2.09
CA THR A 300 0.99 22.11 -0.88
C THR A 300 -0.01 22.09 0.27
N GLY A 301 0.44 21.72 1.46
CA GLY A 301 -0.26 22.07 2.69
C GLY A 301 -0.33 23.59 2.85
N SER A 302 -1.43 24.09 3.42
CA SER A 302 -1.59 25.49 3.81
C SER A 302 -1.55 25.66 5.34
N ALA A 303 -1.76 26.89 5.84
CA ALA A 303 -1.50 27.24 7.23
C ALA A 303 -2.50 26.60 8.22
N GLY A 304 -2.13 25.43 8.75
CA GLY A 304 -2.96 24.62 9.66
C GLY A 304 -3.06 23.15 9.26
N SER A 305 -2.70 22.82 8.01
CA SER A 305 -2.64 21.44 7.52
C SER A 305 -1.61 20.60 8.31
N LEU A 306 -1.83 19.29 8.40
CA LEU A 306 -0.82 18.32 8.83
C LEU A 306 0.25 18.12 7.75
N SER A 307 -0.12 18.29 6.47
CA SER A 307 0.78 18.23 5.34
C SER A 307 1.67 19.48 5.28
N PRO A 308 2.96 19.34 4.93
CA PRO A 308 3.88 20.47 4.87
C PRO A 308 3.57 21.42 3.70
N ALA A 309 3.92 22.70 3.88
CA ALA A 309 3.94 23.66 2.78
C ALA A 309 5.11 23.37 1.84
N VAL A 310 4.85 23.35 0.53
CA VAL A 310 5.83 22.96 -0.49
C VAL A 310 6.36 24.19 -1.24
N ASN A 311 7.68 24.23 -1.40
CA ASN A 311 8.40 25.32 -2.04
C ASN A 311 7.94 25.56 -3.49
N ASN A 312 8.24 26.77 -3.99
CA ASN A 312 7.90 27.22 -5.33
C ASN A 312 6.39 27.12 -5.66
N GLY A 313 5.53 27.35 -4.66
CA GLY A 313 4.07 27.32 -4.82
C GLY A 313 3.52 25.93 -5.11
N GLY A 314 4.01 24.91 -4.39
CA GLY A 314 3.58 23.53 -4.57
C GLY A 314 4.26 22.75 -5.71
N ASN A 315 5.29 23.32 -6.33
CA ASN A 315 6.00 22.70 -7.46
C ASN A 315 7.25 21.90 -7.06
N GLY A 316 7.71 22.02 -5.81
CA GLY A 316 8.93 21.35 -5.36
C GLY A 316 10.20 22.03 -5.88
N GLU A 317 11.28 21.27 -6.03
CA GLU A 317 12.57 21.76 -6.54
C GLU A 317 12.59 21.76 -8.09
N PRO A 318 13.18 22.77 -8.76
CA PRO A 318 13.10 22.88 -10.22
C PRO A 318 13.90 21.78 -10.94
N LYS A 319 13.24 21.02 -11.83
CA LYS A 319 13.84 19.93 -12.60
C LYS A 319 14.35 20.37 -13.97
N ALA A 320 15.42 19.74 -14.45
CA ALA A 320 15.89 19.84 -15.84
C ALA A 320 15.04 18.94 -16.75
N TYR A 321 15.21 19.05 -18.08
CA TYR A 321 14.76 18.00 -18.99
C TYR A 321 15.82 16.90 -19.07
N THR A 322 15.47 15.67 -18.67
CA THR A 322 16.39 14.51 -18.62
C THR A 322 15.96 13.35 -19.51
N GLY A 323 14.70 13.32 -19.93
CA GLY A 323 14.03 12.15 -20.53
C GLY A 323 13.35 11.21 -19.51
N MET A 324 13.61 11.38 -18.21
CA MET A 324 12.86 10.76 -17.12
C MET A 324 11.53 11.49 -16.87
N VAL A 325 10.62 10.86 -16.12
CA VAL A 325 9.37 11.46 -15.64
C VAL A 325 9.57 11.90 -14.18
N GLY A 326 9.21 13.15 -13.86
CA GLY A 326 9.27 13.63 -12.48
C GLY A 326 8.05 13.18 -11.67
N THR A 327 8.24 12.93 -10.37
CA THR A 327 7.18 12.68 -9.38
C THR A 327 7.20 13.80 -8.32
N HIS A 328 6.14 13.93 -7.53
CA HIS A 328 6.10 14.82 -6.36
C HIS A 328 6.32 14.05 -5.06
N HIS A 329 5.75 12.85 -4.95
CA HIS A 329 5.85 11.99 -3.78
C HIS A 329 6.46 10.62 -4.15
N ARG A 330 6.89 9.91 -3.10
CA ARG A 330 7.49 8.57 -3.11
C ARG A 330 6.41 7.51 -2.85
N PRO A 331 6.69 6.22 -3.08
CA PRO A 331 5.81 5.14 -2.62
C PRO A 331 5.64 5.05 -1.09
N SER A 332 6.35 5.86 -0.30
CA SER A 332 6.13 6.09 1.13
C SER A 332 5.12 7.22 1.43
N ASP A 333 4.42 7.74 0.42
CA ASP A 333 3.59 8.95 0.47
C ASP A 333 4.33 10.22 0.97
N ASP A 334 5.66 10.20 1.04
CA ASP A 334 6.52 11.33 1.43
C ASP A 334 6.91 12.20 0.22
N LEU A 335 7.15 13.48 0.43
CA LEU A 335 7.69 14.38 -0.60
C LEU A 335 9.07 13.95 -1.08
N SER A 336 9.25 13.95 -2.41
CA SER A 336 10.56 13.78 -3.04
C SER A 336 11.45 15.00 -2.82
N THR A 337 12.75 14.80 -2.63
CA THR A 337 13.73 15.89 -2.47
C THR A 337 14.16 16.45 -3.82
N PHE A 338 14.33 15.58 -4.82
CA PHE A 338 14.38 15.96 -6.24
C PHE A 338 13.37 15.13 -7.05
N ALA A 339 12.81 15.72 -8.11
CA ALA A 339 11.64 15.15 -8.79
C ALA A 339 11.90 13.83 -9.54
N PHE A 340 13.11 13.56 -10.06
CA PHE A 340 13.36 12.31 -10.78
C PHE A 340 13.74 11.18 -9.81
N LEU A 341 12.71 10.55 -9.24
CA LEU A 341 12.82 9.34 -8.44
C LEU A 341 13.21 8.15 -9.31
N THR A 342 14.44 7.66 -9.16
CA THR A 342 15.06 6.60 -9.97
C THR A 342 14.26 5.29 -9.97
N PRO A 343 13.90 4.68 -8.82
CA PRO A 343 13.24 3.37 -8.83
C PRO A 343 11.79 3.42 -9.36
N ALA A 344 11.07 4.52 -9.15
CA ALA A 344 9.74 4.70 -9.75
C ALA A 344 9.81 4.88 -11.28
N ASN A 345 10.84 5.56 -11.79
CA ASN A 345 11.11 5.60 -13.23
C ASN A 345 11.52 4.23 -13.78
N ALA A 346 12.28 3.43 -13.01
CA ALA A 346 12.64 2.06 -13.39
C ALA A 346 11.40 1.17 -13.51
N MET A 347 10.50 1.21 -12.52
CA MET A 347 9.20 0.53 -12.58
C MET A 347 8.39 0.99 -13.80
N LEU A 348 8.30 2.30 -14.05
CA LEU A 348 7.57 2.85 -15.20
C LEU A 348 8.13 2.37 -16.55
N SER A 349 9.45 2.26 -16.69
CA SER A 349 10.07 1.69 -17.90
C SER A 349 9.65 0.24 -18.12
N VAL A 350 9.65 -0.59 -17.07
CA VAL A 350 9.23 -2.01 -17.19
C VAL A 350 7.73 -2.14 -17.47
N GLU A 351 6.87 -1.43 -16.73
CA GLU A 351 5.42 -1.57 -16.91
C GLU A 351 4.92 -0.98 -18.25
N LEU A 352 5.64 -0.01 -18.84
CA LEU A 352 5.39 0.42 -20.23
C LEU A 352 5.81 -0.63 -21.27
N THR A 353 6.86 -1.42 -21.01
CA THR A 353 7.18 -2.61 -21.82
C THR A 353 6.07 -3.66 -21.70
N ASN A 354 5.61 -3.96 -20.48
CA ASN A 354 4.53 -4.91 -20.24
C ASN A 354 3.22 -4.49 -20.93
N LEU A 355 2.88 -3.20 -20.85
CA LEU A 355 1.73 -2.59 -21.54
C LEU A 355 1.81 -2.79 -23.06
N ALA A 356 2.97 -2.52 -23.66
CA ALA A 356 3.14 -2.67 -25.10
C ALA A 356 3.07 -4.15 -25.55
N LEU A 357 3.62 -5.07 -24.77
CA LEU A 357 3.53 -6.52 -25.03
C LEU A 357 2.09 -7.04 -24.94
N MET A 358 1.33 -6.60 -23.93
CA MET A 358 -0.10 -6.92 -23.80
C MET A 358 -0.91 -6.43 -25.00
N LEU A 359 -0.71 -5.18 -25.41
CA LEU A 359 -1.43 -4.56 -26.51
C LEU A 359 -1.10 -5.21 -27.87
N ASP A 360 0.17 -5.57 -28.09
CA ASP A 360 0.60 -6.32 -29.28
C ASP A 360 -0.03 -7.73 -29.34
N ASP A 361 -0.05 -8.46 -28.23
CA ASP A 361 -0.61 -9.82 -28.13
C ASP A 361 -2.14 -9.84 -28.27
N ALA A 362 -2.83 -8.83 -27.70
CA ALA A 362 -4.26 -8.61 -27.91
C ALA A 362 -4.61 -8.08 -29.32
N GLY A 363 -3.63 -7.55 -30.06
CA GLY A 363 -3.84 -6.90 -31.36
C GLY A 363 -4.64 -5.59 -31.27
N GLN A 364 -4.62 -4.92 -30.11
CA GLN A 364 -5.39 -3.70 -29.82
C GLN A 364 -4.47 -2.51 -29.50
N GLY A 365 -4.97 -1.27 -29.62
CA GLY A 365 -4.26 -0.07 -29.13
C GLY A 365 -2.86 0.17 -29.72
N ALA A 366 -2.64 -0.12 -31.00
CA ALA A 366 -1.30 -0.11 -31.62
C ALA A 366 -0.52 1.21 -31.44
N ASP A 367 -1.18 2.37 -31.51
CA ASP A 367 -0.54 3.68 -31.30
C ASP A 367 -0.08 3.88 -29.84
N ILE A 368 -0.84 3.33 -28.88
CA ILE A 368 -0.49 3.32 -27.46
C ILE A 368 0.68 2.37 -27.21
N SER A 369 0.67 1.19 -27.82
CA SER A 369 1.79 0.23 -27.77
C SER A 369 3.09 0.86 -28.29
N GLN A 370 3.04 1.59 -29.41
CA GLN A 370 4.19 2.31 -29.96
C GLN A 370 4.67 3.44 -29.01
N SER A 371 3.74 4.25 -28.48
CA SER A 371 4.05 5.28 -27.49
C SER A 371 4.72 4.72 -26.23
N ALA A 372 4.22 3.58 -25.73
CA ALA A 372 4.75 2.91 -24.55
C ALA A 372 6.16 2.35 -24.79
N LYS A 373 6.45 1.78 -25.96
CA LYS A 373 7.82 1.37 -26.38
C LYS A 373 8.79 2.55 -26.39
N GLU A 374 8.38 3.68 -26.99
CA GLU A 374 9.21 4.88 -27.08
C GLU A 374 9.50 5.50 -25.71
N TRP A 375 8.50 5.58 -24.83
CA TRP A 375 8.69 6.06 -23.46
C TRP A 375 9.50 5.08 -22.59
N SER A 376 9.28 3.78 -22.72
CA SER A 376 10.05 2.76 -22.00
C SER A 376 11.55 2.85 -22.29
N SER A 377 11.95 2.89 -23.57
CA SER A 377 13.35 3.03 -23.99
C SER A 377 13.95 4.34 -23.49
N ARG A 378 13.25 5.47 -23.73
CA ARG A 378 13.69 6.80 -23.30
C ARG A 378 13.95 6.87 -21.79
N ILE A 379 13.02 6.36 -20.97
CA ILE A 379 13.15 6.39 -19.51
C ILE A 379 14.30 5.49 -19.06
N ASN A 380 14.45 4.29 -19.65
CA ASN A 380 15.57 3.39 -19.34
C ASN A 380 16.92 4.05 -19.61
N GLU A 381 17.15 4.53 -20.84
CA GLU A 381 18.35 5.25 -21.26
C GLU A 381 18.63 6.46 -20.35
N SER A 382 17.59 7.19 -19.97
CA SER A 382 17.70 8.38 -19.12
C SER A 382 18.07 8.04 -17.67
N ILE A 383 17.62 6.91 -17.12
CA ILE A 383 18.05 6.43 -15.78
C ILE A 383 19.56 6.20 -15.78
N TRP A 384 20.08 5.43 -16.73
CA TRP A 384 21.51 5.13 -16.83
C TRP A 384 22.35 6.40 -17.05
N ALA A 385 21.86 7.35 -17.86
CA ALA A 385 22.58 8.58 -18.18
C ALA A 385 22.60 9.63 -17.05
N ASN A 386 21.54 9.74 -16.24
CA ASN A 386 21.37 10.85 -15.28
C ASN A 386 21.54 10.45 -13.80
N THR A 387 21.30 9.18 -13.45
CA THR A 387 21.21 8.75 -12.04
C THR A 387 22.46 8.04 -11.53
N LEU A 388 23.23 7.39 -12.42
CA LEU A 388 24.41 6.58 -12.09
C LEU A 388 25.70 7.41 -12.07
N VAL A 389 26.51 7.30 -11.00
CA VAL A 389 27.89 7.81 -10.93
C VAL A 389 28.71 6.87 -10.04
N ASP A 390 29.94 6.54 -10.44
CA ASP A 390 30.84 5.61 -9.73
C ASP A 390 30.18 4.25 -9.39
N ASP A 391 29.39 3.73 -10.35
CA ASP A 391 28.56 2.52 -10.22
C ASP A 391 27.47 2.56 -9.12
N ILE A 392 27.21 3.73 -8.53
CA ILE A 392 26.14 3.94 -7.55
C ILE A 392 24.97 4.71 -8.18
N PHE A 393 23.77 4.14 -8.15
CA PHE A 393 22.53 4.85 -8.47
C PHE A 393 22.21 5.88 -7.37
N ALA A 394 21.77 7.07 -7.78
CA ALA A 394 21.08 8.00 -6.88
C ALA A 394 19.62 7.55 -6.72
N TYR A 395 19.04 7.77 -5.54
CA TYR A 395 17.61 7.57 -5.29
C TYR A 395 16.78 8.61 -6.06
N GLU A 396 17.24 9.86 -6.03
CA GLU A 396 16.60 10.99 -6.72
C GLU A 396 17.65 11.88 -7.40
N THR A 397 17.27 12.52 -8.51
CA THR A 397 18.02 13.62 -9.13
C THR A 397 17.10 14.73 -9.64
N ASN A 398 17.65 15.94 -9.81
CA ASN A 398 16.96 17.05 -10.49
C ASN A 398 17.42 17.24 -11.95
N GLY A 399 18.40 16.46 -12.42
CA GLY A 399 18.98 16.60 -13.75
C GLY A 399 19.96 17.78 -13.92
N TYR A 400 20.07 18.69 -12.94
CA TYR A 400 21.11 19.74 -12.89
C TYR A 400 22.40 19.27 -12.19
N GLY A 401 22.55 17.95 -11.99
CA GLY A 401 23.65 17.34 -11.23
C GLY A 401 23.40 17.22 -9.72
N GLY A 402 22.24 17.68 -9.21
CA GLY A 402 21.78 17.34 -7.86
C GLY A 402 21.45 15.85 -7.78
N ARG A 403 22.00 15.14 -6.77
CA ARG A 403 21.81 13.71 -6.57
C ARG A 403 21.62 13.42 -5.08
N TYR A 404 20.55 12.71 -4.73
CA TYR A 404 20.34 12.20 -3.38
C TYR A 404 20.67 10.71 -3.35
N VAL A 405 21.69 10.32 -2.57
CA VAL A 405 22.05 8.91 -2.36
C VAL A 405 21.51 8.46 -1.00
N MET A 406 20.38 7.76 -1.08
CA MET A 406 19.69 7.06 0.01
C MET A 406 19.01 5.83 -0.59
N ASP A 407 18.19 5.13 0.19
CA ASP A 407 17.06 4.37 -0.34
C ASP A 407 15.95 4.31 0.71
N ASP A 408 14.72 4.06 0.26
CA ASP A 408 13.54 3.88 1.11
C ASP A 408 13.14 2.39 1.14
N ALA A 409 12.32 1.99 2.10
CA ALA A 409 11.80 0.63 2.17
C ALA A 409 10.60 0.36 1.26
N ASN A 410 9.88 1.42 0.87
CA ASN A 410 8.66 1.31 0.07
C ASN A 410 9.00 0.98 -1.40
N VAL A 411 8.32 -0.02 -1.95
CA VAL A 411 8.54 -0.48 -3.33
C VAL A 411 7.69 0.36 -4.28
N PRO A 412 8.24 0.93 -5.37
CA PRO A 412 9.59 0.72 -5.91
C PRO A 412 10.73 1.47 -5.19
N SER A 413 11.75 0.73 -4.74
CA SER A 413 13.00 1.21 -4.15
C SER A 413 14.22 0.84 -5.01
N LEU A 414 15.39 1.42 -4.75
CA LEU A 414 16.63 1.02 -5.44
C LEU A 414 17.01 -0.43 -5.10
N LEU A 415 16.75 -0.87 -3.86
CA LEU A 415 16.95 -2.25 -3.44
C LEU A 415 16.04 -3.22 -4.20
N SER A 416 14.82 -2.83 -4.58
CA SER A 416 13.87 -3.68 -5.31
C SER A 416 14.05 -3.71 -6.83
N LEU A 417 15.07 -3.06 -7.42
CA LEU A 417 15.25 -3.01 -8.88
C LEU A 417 15.21 -4.38 -9.61
N PRO A 418 15.72 -5.50 -9.03
CA PRO A 418 15.56 -6.83 -9.62
C PRO A 418 14.15 -7.41 -9.48
N TYR A 419 13.44 -7.15 -8.37
CA TYR A 419 12.03 -7.54 -8.19
C TYR A 419 11.14 -6.84 -9.24
N LEU A 420 11.46 -5.58 -9.55
CA LEU A 420 10.79 -4.78 -10.58
C LEU A 420 11.15 -5.22 -12.02
N GLY A 421 12.07 -6.16 -12.22
CA GLY A 421 12.52 -6.60 -13.54
C GLY A 421 13.34 -5.57 -14.34
N PHE A 422 13.85 -4.51 -13.70
CA PHE A 422 14.60 -3.44 -14.39
C PHE A 422 16.04 -3.84 -14.72
N LEU A 423 16.66 -4.68 -13.88
CA LEU A 423 18.00 -5.20 -14.07
C LEU A 423 18.20 -6.54 -13.33
N GLU A 424 19.19 -7.32 -13.77
CA GLU A 424 19.56 -8.56 -13.08
C GLU A 424 20.24 -8.28 -11.73
N LYS A 425 20.02 -9.17 -10.75
CA LYS A 425 20.56 -8.99 -9.39
C LYS A 425 22.08 -9.13 -9.28
N ASP A 426 22.75 -9.66 -10.30
CA ASP A 426 24.20 -9.72 -10.42
C ASP A 426 24.82 -8.51 -11.15
N ASN A 427 23.98 -7.58 -11.64
CA ASN A 427 24.42 -6.37 -12.33
C ASN A 427 25.43 -5.58 -11.46
N PRO A 428 26.64 -5.25 -11.95
CA PRO A 428 27.68 -4.64 -11.14
C PRO A 428 27.26 -3.35 -10.43
N SER A 429 26.49 -2.49 -11.10
CA SER A 429 26.00 -1.22 -10.55
C SER A 429 24.89 -1.44 -9.51
N TYR A 430 24.03 -2.47 -9.69
CA TYR A 430 23.10 -2.88 -8.63
C TYR A 430 23.85 -3.45 -7.41
N VAL A 431 24.81 -4.35 -7.60
CA VAL A 431 25.60 -4.94 -6.50
C VAL A 431 26.38 -3.87 -5.73
N ALA A 432 26.98 -2.90 -6.43
CA ALA A 432 27.64 -1.75 -5.82
C ALA A 432 26.65 -0.86 -5.04
N THR A 433 25.48 -0.59 -5.63
CA THR A 433 24.39 0.19 -5.01
C THR A 433 23.86 -0.52 -3.76
N ARG A 434 23.37 -1.76 -3.85
CA ARG A 434 22.88 -2.59 -2.72
C ARG A 434 23.86 -2.62 -1.56
N LYS A 435 25.16 -2.77 -1.83
CA LYS A 435 26.22 -2.75 -0.82
C LYS A 435 26.41 -1.39 -0.13
N LEU A 436 26.12 -0.28 -0.81
CA LEU A 436 26.06 1.05 -0.20
C LEU A 436 24.79 1.21 0.64
N LEU A 437 23.65 0.75 0.11
CA LEU A 437 22.33 0.93 0.72
C LEU A 437 22.14 0.12 2.01
N LEU A 438 22.66 -1.11 2.07
CA LEU A 438 22.70 -1.96 3.26
C LEU A 438 23.90 -1.60 4.16
N SER A 439 24.15 -0.31 4.36
CA SER A 439 25.26 0.19 5.18
C SER A 439 25.00 1.60 5.72
N ARG A 440 25.82 2.04 6.68
CA ARG A 440 25.82 3.42 7.26
C ARG A 440 26.06 4.56 6.24
N LYS A 441 26.15 4.27 4.94
CA LYS A 441 26.16 5.28 3.86
C LYS A 441 24.75 5.67 3.39
N ASN A 442 23.74 4.83 3.58
CA ASN A 442 22.34 5.23 3.44
C ASN A 442 21.89 5.90 4.76
N PRO A 443 21.38 7.15 4.74
CA PRO A 443 20.89 7.81 5.96
C PRO A 443 19.72 7.09 6.64
N TYR A 444 18.96 6.24 5.93
CA TYR A 444 17.84 5.46 6.47
C TYR A 444 18.16 3.97 6.66
N TYR A 445 19.42 3.54 6.53
CA TYR A 445 19.81 2.19 6.96
C TYR A 445 20.14 2.18 8.45
N ALA A 446 19.30 1.49 9.21
CA ALA A 446 19.33 1.40 10.65
C ALA A 446 19.67 -0.03 11.10
N SER A 447 20.41 -0.17 12.20
CA SER A 447 20.85 -1.47 12.72
C SER A 447 20.94 -1.43 14.25
N GLY A 448 20.14 -2.28 14.89
CA GLY A 448 20.09 -2.50 16.33
C GLY A 448 20.57 -3.90 16.73
N GLN A 449 20.10 -4.38 17.88
CA GLN A 449 20.46 -5.71 18.39
C GLN A 449 19.63 -6.83 17.72
N ASN A 450 18.31 -6.62 17.57
CA ASN A 450 17.37 -7.67 17.16
C ASN A 450 16.82 -7.46 15.74
N PHE A 451 16.90 -6.22 15.21
CA PHE A 451 16.42 -5.86 13.88
C PHE A 451 17.36 -4.86 13.19
N SER A 452 17.38 -4.90 11.85
CA SER A 452 18.10 -3.96 10.99
C SER A 452 17.47 -3.93 9.61
N GLY A 453 17.70 -2.87 8.84
CA GLY A 453 17.15 -2.72 7.50
C GLY A 453 17.16 -1.27 7.04
N ILE A 454 16.43 -1.01 5.97
CA ILE A 454 16.16 0.34 5.47
C ILE A 454 14.78 0.76 5.99
N GLY A 455 14.63 2.02 6.40
CA GLY A 455 13.35 2.66 6.72
C GLY A 455 13.01 3.75 5.70
N GLY A 456 12.56 4.89 6.20
CA GLY A 456 12.28 6.08 5.41
C GLY A 456 12.07 7.30 6.31
N PRO A 457 11.93 8.52 5.76
CA PRO A 457 11.58 9.69 6.56
C PRO A 457 10.15 9.64 7.13
N HIS A 458 9.27 8.79 6.59
CA HIS A 458 7.87 8.64 6.99
C HIS A 458 7.66 8.41 8.49
N ILE A 459 8.45 7.52 9.08
CA ILE A 459 8.44 7.23 10.53
C ILE A 459 9.61 7.98 11.18
N ASP A 460 10.82 7.45 11.04
CA ASP A 460 12.09 8.10 11.39
C ASP A 460 13.29 7.26 10.88
N ALA A 461 14.51 7.73 11.16
CA ALA A 461 15.75 7.08 10.74
C ALA A 461 16.23 5.92 11.66
N TRP A 462 15.41 5.45 12.61
CA TRP A 462 15.72 4.33 13.51
C TRP A 462 14.59 3.28 13.60
N ASN A 463 13.50 3.46 12.84
CA ASN A 463 12.44 2.50 12.58
C ASN A 463 12.52 1.96 11.13
N PRO A 464 13.45 1.01 10.83
CA PRO A 464 13.50 0.32 9.55
C PRO A 464 12.30 -0.63 9.35
N TRP A 465 12.01 -0.95 8.10
CA TRP A 465 10.78 -1.65 7.70
C TRP A 465 11.09 -3.08 7.23
N PRO A 466 10.27 -4.10 7.58
CA PRO A 466 10.42 -5.48 7.07
C PRO A 466 10.46 -5.58 5.54
N MET A 467 9.76 -4.69 4.83
CA MET A 467 9.75 -4.62 3.35
C MET A 467 11.14 -4.36 2.74
N SER A 468 12.05 -3.72 3.47
CA SER A 468 13.45 -3.60 3.02
C SER A 468 14.18 -4.94 3.00
N GLN A 469 13.92 -5.82 3.97
CA GLN A 469 14.51 -7.16 4.03
C GLN A 469 13.87 -8.10 3.01
N ILE A 470 12.57 -7.96 2.73
CA ILE A 470 11.90 -8.67 1.63
C ILE A 470 12.55 -8.30 0.28
N SER A 471 12.77 -7.00 0.04
CA SER A 471 13.48 -6.52 -1.15
C SER A 471 14.95 -6.98 -1.21
N ALA A 472 15.62 -7.12 -0.06
CA ALA A 472 16.99 -7.64 0.01
C ALA A 472 17.10 -9.12 -0.41
N ILE A 473 16.04 -9.92 -0.23
CA ILE A 473 15.96 -11.35 -0.58
C ILE A 473 15.74 -11.55 -2.09
N PHE A 474 14.83 -10.79 -2.71
CA PHE A 474 14.71 -10.74 -4.17
C PHE A 474 16.02 -10.30 -4.83
N GLY A 475 16.72 -9.35 -4.18
CA GLY A 475 18.01 -8.79 -4.59
C GLY A 475 19.24 -9.67 -4.42
N THR A 476 19.13 -10.98 -4.11
CA THR A 476 20.31 -11.85 -3.95
C THR A 476 20.04 -13.31 -4.31
N ASP A 477 21.10 -14.06 -4.60
CA ASP A 477 21.12 -15.53 -4.72
C ASP A 477 22.08 -16.19 -3.70
N VAL A 478 22.60 -15.43 -2.73
CA VAL A 478 23.44 -15.95 -1.64
C VAL A 478 22.54 -16.54 -0.54
N ASP A 479 22.60 -17.86 -0.35
CA ASP A 479 21.71 -18.61 0.54
C ASP A 479 21.79 -18.12 2.00
N GLU A 480 22.99 -17.75 2.47
CA GLU A 480 23.19 -17.19 3.80
C GLU A 480 22.50 -15.82 3.98
N GLU A 481 22.63 -14.90 3.01
CA GLU A 481 21.95 -13.60 3.08
C GLU A 481 20.42 -13.76 3.05
N ILE A 482 19.90 -14.70 2.24
CA ILE A 482 18.47 -15.01 2.17
C ILE A 482 17.95 -15.47 3.52
N LEU A 483 18.65 -16.40 4.17
CA LEU A 483 18.24 -16.94 5.47
C LEU A 483 18.40 -15.91 6.60
N GLU A 484 19.45 -15.08 6.58
CA GLU A 484 19.61 -13.99 7.54
C GLU A 484 18.46 -12.97 7.42
N SER A 485 18.16 -12.46 6.23
CA SER A 485 17.03 -11.53 6.01
C SER A 485 15.67 -12.15 6.33
N LEU A 486 15.44 -13.41 5.94
CA LEU A 486 14.18 -14.12 6.22
C LEU A 486 13.93 -14.25 7.73
N TYR A 487 14.91 -14.76 8.47
CA TYR A 487 14.74 -14.91 9.92
C TYR A 487 14.79 -13.57 10.66
N LEU A 488 15.40 -12.53 10.11
CA LEU A 488 15.30 -11.18 10.67
C LEU A 488 13.86 -10.64 10.60
N ILE A 489 13.10 -10.95 9.56
CA ILE A 489 11.66 -10.65 9.47
C ILE A 489 10.87 -11.54 10.46
N VAL A 490 11.02 -12.86 10.37
CA VAL A 490 10.21 -13.84 11.11
C VAL A 490 10.34 -13.68 12.64
N ASN A 491 11.51 -13.31 13.15
CA ASN A 491 11.73 -13.07 14.58
C ASN A 491 11.16 -11.74 15.12
N ASN A 492 10.73 -10.81 14.25
CA ASN A 492 10.37 -9.43 14.63
C ASN A 492 8.90 -9.07 14.31
N THR A 493 7.98 -10.03 14.39
CA THR A 493 6.51 -9.80 14.25
C THR A 493 5.83 -9.49 15.60
N ASP A 494 6.58 -9.04 16.62
CA ASP A 494 6.20 -8.96 18.05
C ASP A 494 5.33 -10.12 18.61
N GLY A 495 5.53 -11.34 18.11
CA GLY A 495 4.68 -12.50 18.46
C GLY A 495 3.23 -12.45 17.93
N LEU A 496 2.86 -11.44 17.15
CA LEU A 496 1.55 -11.31 16.50
C LEU A 496 1.41 -12.16 15.24
N GLY A 497 2.49 -12.54 14.56
CA GLY A 497 2.43 -13.40 13.37
C GLY A 497 1.84 -12.73 12.12
N LEU A 498 2.04 -11.42 11.98
CA LEU A 498 1.75 -10.61 10.79
C LEU A 498 2.98 -9.73 10.49
N ILE A 499 3.04 -9.11 9.31
CA ILE A 499 4.11 -8.19 8.93
C ILE A 499 3.72 -6.75 9.33
N HIS A 500 4.63 -6.08 10.03
CA HIS A 500 4.49 -4.68 10.41
C HIS A 500 5.05 -3.74 9.34
N GLU A 501 4.67 -2.47 9.42
CA GLU A 501 5.22 -1.42 8.56
C GLU A 501 6.66 -1.12 8.96
N SER A 502 6.91 -0.70 10.20
CA SER A 502 8.25 -0.44 10.75
C SER A 502 8.49 -1.12 12.10
N VAL A 503 9.76 -1.37 12.45
CA VAL A 503 10.18 -1.95 13.75
C VAL A 503 11.40 -1.19 14.31
N SER A 504 11.32 -0.73 15.54
CA SER A 504 12.34 0.10 16.21
C SER A 504 13.61 -0.69 16.53
N ILE A 505 14.78 -0.17 16.10
CA ILE A 505 16.08 -0.80 16.40
C ILE A 505 16.41 -0.87 17.90
N TYR A 506 15.69 -0.11 18.73
CA TYR A 506 15.88 -0.05 20.18
C TYR A 506 14.95 -1.00 20.96
N ASN A 507 13.80 -1.37 20.38
CA ASN A 507 12.81 -2.24 21.00
C ASN A 507 11.90 -2.88 19.93
N GLN A 508 11.94 -4.20 19.76
CA GLN A 508 11.12 -4.89 18.75
C GLN A 508 9.60 -4.78 18.97
N SER A 509 9.17 -4.51 20.22
CA SER A 509 7.76 -4.28 20.58
C SER A 509 7.34 -2.81 20.45
N ASP A 510 8.14 -1.99 19.78
CA ASP A 510 7.86 -0.62 19.33
C ASP A 510 7.88 -0.66 17.80
N PHE A 511 6.70 -0.76 17.21
CA PHE A 511 6.48 -1.02 15.79
C PHE A 511 5.24 -0.27 15.29
N THR A 512 5.11 -0.10 13.98
CA THR A 512 3.94 0.56 13.35
C THR A 512 3.07 -0.43 12.56
N ARG A 513 1.75 -0.20 12.63
CA ARG A 513 0.65 -0.90 11.93
C ARG A 513 0.59 -2.42 12.17
N THR A 514 -0.46 -2.85 12.86
CA THR A 514 -0.78 -4.27 13.08
C THR A 514 -1.44 -4.93 11.86
N TRP A 515 -2.02 -4.13 10.96
CA TRP A 515 -2.72 -4.60 9.76
C TRP A 515 -2.31 -3.80 8.52
N PHE A 516 -1.25 -4.29 7.85
CA PHE A 516 -0.77 -3.74 6.59
C PHE A 516 -0.79 -4.85 5.51
N ALA A 517 -1.86 -4.90 4.72
CA ALA A 517 -2.12 -6.02 3.82
C ALA A 517 -1.13 -6.11 2.65
N TRP A 518 -0.55 -4.97 2.21
CA TRP A 518 0.55 -4.95 1.25
C TRP A 518 1.81 -5.63 1.80
N ALA A 519 2.29 -5.26 2.99
CA ALA A 519 3.48 -5.88 3.58
C ALA A 519 3.30 -7.38 3.84
N ASN A 520 2.09 -7.81 4.25
CA ASN A 520 1.71 -9.22 4.32
C ASN A 520 1.81 -9.91 2.95
N SER A 521 1.22 -9.32 1.91
CA SER A 521 1.22 -9.87 0.54
C SER A 521 2.63 -9.99 -0.04
N TYR A 522 3.47 -8.96 0.13
CA TYR A 522 4.85 -8.92 -0.37
C TYR A 522 5.75 -9.95 0.33
N PHE A 523 5.54 -10.23 1.63
CA PHE A 523 6.20 -11.35 2.30
C PHE A 523 5.78 -12.69 1.70
N ALA A 524 4.48 -12.88 1.45
CA ALA A 524 3.96 -14.10 0.88
C ALA A 524 4.42 -14.31 -0.59
N GLU A 525 4.57 -13.23 -1.36
CA GLU A 525 5.17 -13.24 -2.71
C GLU A 525 6.63 -13.73 -2.66
N MET A 526 7.43 -13.21 -1.72
CA MET A 526 8.83 -13.62 -1.53
C MET A 526 8.96 -15.08 -1.09
N ILE A 527 8.08 -15.58 -0.21
CA ILE A 527 8.07 -16.99 0.18
C ILE A 527 7.75 -17.89 -1.03
N LEU A 528 6.96 -17.43 -2.01
CA LEU A 528 6.69 -18.16 -3.24
C LEU A 528 7.86 -18.10 -4.25
N ASP A 529 8.54 -16.97 -4.41
CA ASP A 529 9.81 -16.89 -5.16
C ASP A 529 10.85 -17.86 -4.56
N LEU A 530 11.01 -17.88 -3.23
CA LEU A 530 11.91 -18.86 -2.59
C LEU A 530 11.42 -20.30 -2.77
N ALA A 531 10.12 -20.55 -2.89
CA ALA A 531 9.56 -21.88 -3.15
C ALA A 531 9.84 -22.38 -4.58
N GLU A 532 9.90 -21.49 -5.56
CA GLU A 532 10.28 -21.81 -6.94
C GLU A 532 11.81 -21.86 -7.10
N ARG A 533 12.50 -20.77 -6.75
CA ARG A 533 13.92 -20.50 -7.04
C ARG A 533 14.89 -21.16 -6.07
N LYS A 534 14.50 -21.31 -4.79
CA LYS A 534 15.36 -21.75 -3.68
C LYS A 534 14.70 -22.79 -2.73
N PRO A 535 13.93 -23.79 -3.22
CA PRO A 535 13.06 -24.62 -2.38
C PRO A 535 13.76 -25.25 -1.15
N GLY A 536 15.00 -25.74 -1.30
CA GLY A 536 15.77 -26.33 -0.20
C GLY A 536 16.05 -25.38 0.99
N LEU A 537 15.96 -24.05 0.79
CA LEU A 537 16.09 -23.07 1.86
C LEU A 537 14.87 -23.02 2.79
N ILE A 538 13.68 -23.43 2.33
CA ILE A 538 12.43 -23.29 3.10
C ILE A 538 11.61 -24.59 3.24
N PHE A 539 11.76 -25.55 2.34
CA PHE A 539 11.01 -26.82 2.34
C PHE A 539 11.78 -27.98 2.96
N ASN A 540 11.04 -29.04 3.32
CA ASN A 540 11.59 -30.33 3.73
C ASN A 540 12.20 -31.15 2.57
N ASP A 541 11.94 -30.74 1.32
CA ASP A 541 12.38 -31.38 0.09
C ASP A 541 12.85 -30.32 -0.93
N PRO A 542 13.73 -30.65 -1.89
CA PRO A 542 14.32 -29.67 -2.81
C PRO A 542 13.53 -29.46 -4.13
N VAL A 543 12.27 -29.94 -4.23
CA VAL A 543 11.45 -29.74 -5.43
C VAL A 543 10.85 -28.33 -5.41
N GLY A 544 10.79 -27.65 -6.56
CA GLY A 544 10.15 -26.33 -6.65
C GLY A 544 8.65 -26.35 -6.31
N TYR A 545 8.05 -25.16 -6.27
CA TYR A 545 6.60 -24.97 -6.22
C TYR A 545 6.23 -23.70 -6.97
N VAL A 546 5.24 -23.78 -7.85
CA VAL A 546 4.60 -22.63 -8.50
C VAL A 546 3.09 -22.75 -8.24
N PRO A 547 2.41 -21.72 -7.72
CA PRO A 547 0.99 -21.82 -7.42
C PRO A 547 0.17 -22.13 -8.68
N GLY A 548 -0.51 -23.28 -8.68
CA GLY A 548 -1.38 -23.73 -9.78
C GLY A 548 -0.78 -24.73 -10.78
N GLN A 549 0.47 -25.17 -10.59
CA GLN A 549 1.15 -26.15 -11.46
C GLN A 549 1.31 -27.55 -10.81
#